data_AF-A0A2C8ZGP6-F1
#
_entry.id   AF-A0A2C8ZGP6-F1
#
_cell.length_a   1.000
_cell.length_b   1.000
_cell.length_c   1.000
_cell.angle_alpha   90.00
_cell.angle_beta   90.00
_cell.angle_gamma   90.00
#
_symmetry.space_group_name_H-M   'P 1'
#
loop_
_entity.id
_entity.type
_entity.pdbx_description
1 polymer ?
#
loop_
_entity_poly.entity_id
_entity_poly.type
_entity_poly.pdbx_seq_one_letter_code
_entity_poly.pdbx_strand_id
1 'polypeptide(L)'
;MVLTLGGPRSGSYGTGSTEYTLSTASSDVSTPEMQSLMLRNDQFSSDGSTLRSIVSAAIGPWMTSIYRWRSLVASLPVRPVDEPVSHAPGLDPDRVLIIGNGLAVGWGVLIHDLALPGFLSRALSAATGRGSEVRAHIDPDITIATAQRALSASDLASYDAVVVVIGASDAFQLISPRRWAHHMAVLFRALEQSAGAAPILIVGIPPISSIPFFRAHPGGIIDRWAKHLNSITRKLCDAHRTISYVAPVWAVSAARDDIDGRTDRYRSPEEYRSATATIMDALLPLLETATALAHHIDSASGSAQSNEARMAALGRLEILDTPTEVRFDYIVRMVRTMFGTESAAFTLIDADRQWSKAVLGTSQREIPLEHSFCALTIQSPTPFVVLDARHDERPLPATDVRFYAGYPVEAPDGTRIGAICVFDSRPRSSVTTAQLSFLRELAFSIQREIA
;
A
#
# COMPACT_ATOMS: atom_id res chain seq x y z
N MET A 1 -19.45 -42.29 -35.01
CA MET A 1 -19.97 -43.13 -36.11
C MET A 1 -21.32 -42.51 -36.46
N VAL A 2 -21.49 -41.72 -37.52
CA VAL A 2 -21.06 -41.84 -38.91
C VAL A 2 -20.72 -40.45 -39.49
N LEU A 3 -19.67 -40.42 -40.31
CA LEU A 3 -19.20 -39.31 -41.15
C LEU A 3 -20.06 -39.21 -42.42
N THR A 4 -20.27 -37.99 -42.93
CA THR A 4 -20.30 -37.78 -44.38
C THR A 4 -19.74 -36.40 -44.77
N LEU A 5 -18.78 -36.46 -45.70
CA LEU A 5 -18.00 -35.39 -46.30
C LEU A 5 -18.75 -34.72 -47.46
N GLY A 6 -18.41 -33.45 -47.73
CA GLY A 6 -18.73 -32.78 -48.99
C GLY A 6 -18.20 -31.34 -49.06
N GLY A 7 -17.00 -31.14 -49.57
CA GLY A 7 -16.59 -29.89 -50.25
C GLY A 7 -16.53 -30.11 -51.77
N PRO A 8 -15.98 -29.20 -52.59
CA PRO A 8 -15.68 -27.78 -52.35
C PRO A 8 -16.19 -26.85 -53.49
N ARG A 9 -16.23 -25.53 -53.27
CA ARG A 9 -16.13 -24.55 -54.37
C ARG A 9 -15.31 -23.33 -53.97
N SER A 10 -14.43 -22.99 -54.91
CA SER A 10 -13.36 -22.00 -54.96
C SER A 10 -13.83 -20.56 -55.15
N GLY A 11 -13.11 -19.61 -54.57
CA GLY A 11 -13.18 -18.19 -54.89
C GLY A 11 -11.88 -17.49 -54.46
N SER A 12 -11.06 -17.16 -55.45
CA SER A 12 -9.71 -16.60 -55.40
C SER A 12 -9.67 -15.11 -55.03
N TYR A 13 -8.65 -14.68 -54.26
CA TYR A 13 -7.95 -13.42 -54.53
C TYR A 13 -6.45 -13.57 -54.26
N GLY A 14 -5.67 -13.11 -55.25
CA GLY A 14 -4.26 -13.36 -55.43
C GLY A 14 -3.33 -12.49 -54.59
N THR A 15 -2.13 -13.03 -54.49
CA THR A 15 -0.90 -12.53 -53.91
C THR A 15 -0.31 -11.35 -54.69
N GLY A 16 0.07 -10.29 -53.97
CA GLY A 16 0.98 -9.24 -54.43
C GLY A 16 2.12 -9.08 -53.41
N SER A 17 3.26 -9.69 -53.72
CA SER A 17 4.53 -9.62 -53.00
C SER A 17 5.15 -8.22 -53.10
N THR A 18 5.55 -7.63 -51.97
CA THR A 18 6.66 -6.66 -51.93
C THR A 18 7.55 -7.01 -50.74
N GLU A 19 8.75 -7.47 -51.04
CA GLU A 19 9.84 -7.70 -50.08
C GLU A 19 10.25 -6.37 -49.46
N TYR A 20 10.36 -6.33 -48.12
CA TYR A 20 11.24 -5.39 -47.43
C TYR A 20 12.14 -6.19 -46.48
N THR A 21 13.42 -6.21 -46.83
CA THR A 21 14.52 -6.85 -46.13
C THR A 21 14.73 -6.20 -44.76
N LEU A 22 14.45 -6.92 -43.67
CA LEU A 22 14.84 -6.49 -42.31
C LEU A 22 16.29 -6.87 -42.04
N SER A 23 17.16 -5.87 -42.21
CA SER A 23 18.55 -5.88 -41.72
C SER A 23 18.55 -5.88 -40.19
N THR A 24 19.01 -6.97 -39.57
CA THR A 24 19.29 -7.05 -38.14
C THR A 24 20.49 -6.16 -37.79
N ALA A 25 20.23 -4.98 -37.24
CA ALA A 25 21.24 -4.17 -36.57
C ALA A 25 21.13 -4.40 -35.06
N SER A 26 22.14 -5.06 -34.49
CA SER A 26 22.40 -5.13 -33.06
C SER A 26 22.70 -3.73 -32.51
N SER A 27 21.84 -3.18 -31.66
CA SER A 27 22.18 -2.02 -30.84
C SER A 27 22.59 -2.50 -29.46
N ASP A 28 23.87 -2.83 -29.37
CA ASP A 28 24.65 -3.03 -28.15
C ASP A 28 24.83 -1.65 -27.49
N VAL A 29 24.26 -1.44 -26.31
CA VAL A 29 24.59 -0.28 -25.45
C VAL A 29 25.01 -0.83 -24.09
N SER A 30 26.12 -1.55 -24.13
CA SER A 30 26.96 -1.86 -22.99
C SER A 30 27.90 -0.67 -22.77
N THR A 31 27.65 0.19 -21.77
CA THR A 31 28.61 1.26 -21.46
C THR A 31 29.91 0.66 -20.89
N PRO A 32 31.10 1.12 -21.31
CA PRO A 32 32.40 0.58 -20.84
C PRO A 32 32.60 0.67 -19.32
N GLU A 33 31.87 1.56 -18.64
CA GLU A 33 31.91 1.71 -17.18
C GLU A 33 31.26 0.52 -16.43
N MET A 34 30.18 -0.09 -16.95
CA MET A 34 29.54 -1.25 -16.32
C MET A 34 30.38 -2.53 -16.45
N GLN A 35 31.05 -2.73 -17.58
CA GLN A 35 31.98 -3.85 -17.75
C GLN A 35 33.21 -3.69 -16.83
N SER A 36 33.68 -2.45 -16.62
CA SER A 36 34.78 -2.18 -15.67
C SER A 36 34.40 -2.44 -14.20
N LEU A 37 33.13 -2.24 -13.83
CA LEU A 37 32.57 -2.54 -12.51
C LEU A 37 32.35 -4.05 -12.29
N MET A 38 31.97 -4.78 -13.35
CA MET A 38 31.89 -6.24 -13.31
C MET A 38 33.26 -6.91 -13.22
N LEU A 39 34.26 -6.39 -13.93
CA LEU A 39 35.62 -6.95 -13.98
C LEU A 39 36.48 -6.59 -12.77
N ARG A 40 36.20 -5.50 -12.04
CA ARG A 40 36.93 -5.17 -10.80
C ARG A 40 36.50 -5.98 -9.57
N ASN A 41 35.38 -6.70 -9.63
CA ASN A 41 34.96 -7.61 -8.55
C ASN A 41 35.66 -8.97 -8.57
N ASP A 42 36.50 -9.26 -9.59
CA ASP A 42 37.26 -10.51 -9.70
C ASP A 42 38.57 -10.53 -8.88
N GLN A 43 38.88 -9.49 -8.10
CA GLN A 43 40.03 -9.52 -7.18
C GLN A 43 39.79 -10.31 -5.89
N PHE A 44 38.63 -10.97 -5.75
CA PHE A 44 38.36 -11.92 -4.67
C PHE A 44 37.98 -13.31 -5.21
N SER A 45 38.79 -13.89 -6.10
CA SER A 45 38.81 -15.35 -6.20
C SER A 45 40.12 -15.89 -6.76
N SER A 46 40.83 -16.68 -5.96
CA SER A 46 41.68 -17.72 -6.54
C SER A 46 41.74 -19.02 -5.74
N ASP A 47 40.82 -19.32 -4.80
CA ASP A 47 40.89 -20.63 -4.13
C ASP A 47 39.61 -21.22 -3.48
N GLY A 48 38.39 -20.86 -3.90
CA GLY A 48 37.21 -21.45 -3.26
C GLY A 48 35.84 -21.34 -3.92
N SER A 49 35.74 -20.81 -5.14
CA SER A 49 34.45 -20.58 -5.81
C SER A 49 33.76 -21.88 -6.25
N THR A 50 34.52 -22.87 -6.71
CA THR A 50 34.01 -24.17 -7.20
C THR A 50 33.52 -25.09 -6.08
N LEU A 51 34.24 -25.14 -4.96
CA LEU A 51 33.82 -25.90 -3.78
C LEU A 51 32.55 -25.30 -3.15
N ARG A 52 32.43 -23.97 -3.14
CA ARG A 52 31.25 -23.26 -2.59
C ARG A 52 30.00 -23.42 -3.44
N SER A 53 30.10 -23.47 -4.77
CA SER A 53 28.94 -23.71 -5.64
C SER A 53 28.39 -25.14 -5.49
N ILE A 54 29.28 -26.12 -5.36
CA ILE A 54 28.92 -27.53 -5.15
C ILE A 54 28.24 -27.73 -3.78
N VAL A 55 28.79 -27.09 -2.73
CA VAL A 55 28.21 -27.10 -1.39
C VAL A 55 26.81 -26.45 -1.37
N SER A 56 26.61 -25.30 -2.06
CA SER A 56 25.27 -24.67 -2.14
C SER A 56 24.23 -25.51 -2.89
N ALA A 57 24.63 -26.23 -3.94
CA ALA A 57 23.74 -27.07 -4.75
C ALA A 57 23.29 -28.34 -4.02
N ALA A 58 24.13 -28.89 -3.14
CA ALA A 58 23.80 -30.07 -2.32
C ALA A 58 23.10 -29.71 -1.00
N ILE A 59 23.49 -28.60 -0.36
CA ILE A 59 22.96 -28.18 0.94
C ILE A 59 21.59 -27.49 0.82
N GLY A 60 21.34 -26.70 -0.24
CA GLY A 60 20.07 -25.99 -0.43
C GLY A 60 18.84 -26.91 -0.37
N PRO A 61 18.74 -27.97 -1.19
CA PRO A 61 17.63 -28.91 -1.16
C PRO A 61 17.49 -29.66 0.18
N TRP A 62 18.62 -29.97 0.83
CA TRP A 62 18.64 -30.62 2.15
C TRP A 62 18.13 -29.67 3.25
N MET A 63 18.52 -28.40 3.22
CA MET A 63 18.03 -27.35 4.11
C MET A 63 16.54 -27.06 3.88
N THR A 64 16.08 -26.96 2.62
CA THR A 64 14.64 -26.83 2.31
C THR A 64 13.84 -28.03 2.83
N SER A 65 14.39 -29.23 2.72
CA SER A 65 13.78 -30.45 3.26
C SER A 65 13.76 -30.46 4.79
N ILE A 66 14.82 -29.98 5.46
CA ILE A 66 14.84 -29.79 6.92
C ILE A 66 13.85 -28.71 7.36
N TYR A 67 13.73 -27.60 6.63
CA TYR A 67 12.77 -26.55 6.93
C TYR A 67 11.33 -27.06 6.83
N ARG A 68 10.99 -27.75 5.73
CA ARG A 68 9.68 -28.38 5.52
C ARG A 68 9.40 -29.50 6.51
N TRP A 69 10.41 -30.31 6.84
CA TRP A 69 10.26 -31.37 7.85
C TRP A 69 10.10 -30.78 9.25
N ARG A 70 10.85 -29.73 9.62
CA ARG A 70 10.66 -29.03 10.90
C ARG A 70 9.33 -28.29 10.97
N SER A 71 8.81 -27.75 9.86
CA SER A 71 7.47 -27.14 9.85
C SER A 71 6.34 -28.17 9.95
N LEU A 72 6.59 -29.41 9.52
CA LEU A 72 5.64 -30.53 9.63
C LEU A 72 5.70 -31.28 10.96
N VAL A 73 6.88 -31.36 11.61
CA VAL A 73 7.13 -32.23 12.77
C VAL A 73 7.33 -31.44 14.07
N ALA A 74 7.68 -30.16 14.02
CA ALA A 74 7.67 -29.30 15.21
C ALA A 74 6.31 -28.60 15.35
N SER A 75 5.85 -28.37 16.58
CA SER A 75 4.86 -27.33 16.84
C SER A 75 5.46 -26.01 16.37
N LEU A 76 5.07 -25.56 15.17
CA LEU A 76 5.48 -24.28 14.61
C LEU A 76 5.33 -23.19 15.67
N PRO A 77 6.20 -22.16 15.68
CA PRO A 77 6.07 -21.06 16.62
C PRO A 77 4.65 -20.52 16.57
N VAL A 78 4.12 -20.11 17.72
CA VAL A 78 2.82 -19.42 17.76
C VAL A 78 2.87 -18.30 16.73
N ARG A 79 1.88 -18.26 15.86
CA ARG A 79 1.70 -17.18 14.88
C ARG A 79 0.31 -16.58 15.05
N PRO A 80 0.15 -15.31 14.68
CA PRO A 80 -1.15 -14.68 14.57
C PRO A 80 -2.09 -15.49 13.65
N VAL A 81 -3.36 -15.57 14.06
CA VAL A 81 -4.45 -16.21 13.31
C VAL A 81 -5.61 -15.25 13.02
N ASP A 82 -5.53 -14.05 13.57
CA ASP A 82 -6.40 -12.92 13.25
C ASP A 82 -6.11 -12.37 11.85
N GLU A 83 -6.98 -11.48 11.39
CA GLU A 83 -6.78 -10.78 10.13
C GLU A 83 -5.46 -9.98 10.19
N PRO A 84 -4.61 -10.05 9.14
CA PRO A 84 -3.30 -9.40 9.14
C PRO A 84 -3.41 -7.90 8.84
N VAL A 85 -4.23 -7.19 9.61
CA VAL A 85 -4.47 -5.75 9.51
C VAL A 85 -4.39 -5.15 10.90
N SER A 86 -3.83 -3.94 11.01
CA SER A 86 -3.81 -3.17 12.24
C SER A 86 -4.20 -1.73 11.96
N HIS A 87 -4.91 -1.13 12.90
CA HIS A 87 -5.43 0.22 12.77
C HIS A 87 -5.07 1.07 13.98
N ALA A 88 -4.69 2.31 13.72
CA ALA A 88 -4.58 3.36 14.73
C ALA A 88 -5.60 4.46 14.40
N PRO A 89 -6.38 4.93 15.39
CA PRO A 89 -7.44 5.89 15.15
C PRO A 89 -6.87 7.26 14.77
N GLY A 90 -7.46 7.90 13.76
CA GLY A 90 -7.13 9.27 13.37
C GLY A 90 -7.73 9.65 12.01
N LEU A 91 -7.54 10.90 11.61
CA LEU A 91 -7.93 11.40 10.29
C LEU A 91 -6.90 11.02 9.25
N ASP A 92 -7.34 10.88 7.99
CA ASP A 92 -6.43 10.73 6.85
C ASP A 92 -5.34 9.65 7.06
N PRO A 93 -5.72 8.39 7.33
CA PRO A 93 -4.80 7.41 7.81
C PRO A 93 -3.74 7.08 6.78
N ASP A 94 -2.51 7.03 7.26
CA ASP A 94 -1.38 6.46 6.53
C ASP A 94 -1.68 4.99 6.22
N ARG A 95 -1.91 4.67 4.95
CA ARG A 95 -2.15 3.32 4.43
C ARG A 95 -0.83 2.68 4.04
N VAL A 96 -0.38 1.70 4.80
CA VAL A 96 0.89 1.02 4.54
C VAL A 96 0.66 -0.47 4.30
N LEU A 97 1.21 -0.98 3.19
CA LEU A 97 1.20 -2.40 2.89
C LEU A 97 2.53 -3.03 3.26
N ILE A 98 2.52 -4.03 4.14
CA ILE A 98 3.65 -4.90 4.44
C ILE A 98 3.53 -6.16 3.59
N ILE A 99 4.61 -6.59 2.96
CA ILE A 99 4.61 -7.78 2.10
C ILE A 99 5.76 -8.68 2.50
N GLY A 100 5.46 -9.96 2.75
CA GLY A 100 6.45 -11.01 2.70
C GLY A 100 6.45 -11.96 3.90
N ASN A 101 7.65 -12.36 4.33
CA ASN A 101 7.86 -13.42 5.33
C ASN A 101 8.57 -12.91 6.59
N GLY A 102 8.89 -13.84 7.50
CA GLY A 102 9.72 -13.56 8.67
C GLY A 102 9.09 -12.54 9.61
N LEU A 103 9.65 -11.34 9.66
CA LEU A 103 9.18 -10.24 10.53
C LEU A 103 7.73 -9.83 10.19
N ALA A 104 7.32 -9.95 8.93
CA ALA A 104 5.95 -9.64 8.50
C ALA A 104 4.91 -10.64 9.04
N VAL A 105 5.31 -11.88 9.32
CA VAL A 105 4.41 -12.96 9.77
C VAL A 105 3.99 -12.80 11.23
N GLY A 106 4.82 -12.17 12.08
CA GLY A 106 4.52 -12.06 13.51
C GLY A 106 4.81 -13.31 14.34
N TRP A 107 5.76 -14.16 13.93
CA TRP A 107 6.16 -15.32 14.73
C TRP A 107 6.49 -14.96 16.19
N GLY A 108 5.91 -15.68 17.14
CA GLY A 108 6.08 -15.50 18.58
C GLY A 108 4.96 -14.73 19.28
N VAL A 109 3.99 -14.18 18.54
CA VAL A 109 2.83 -13.49 19.11
C VAL A 109 1.51 -14.07 18.60
N LEU A 110 0.43 -13.82 19.33
CA LEU A 110 -0.91 -14.39 19.08
C LEU A 110 -1.77 -13.57 18.11
N ILE A 111 -1.46 -12.28 17.94
CA ILE A 111 -2.22 -11.34 17.09
C ILE A 111 -1.27 -10.40 16.35
N HIS A 112 -1.65 -9.95 15.16
CA HIS A 112 -0.80 -9.07 14.35
C HIS A 112 -0.57 -7.69 14.98
N ASP A 113 -1.47 -7.29 15.89
CA ASP A 113 -1.34 -6.04 16.63
C ASP A 113 -0.13 -6.04 17.60
N LEU A 114 0.35 -7.22 18.00
CA LEU A 114 1.56 -7.41 18.81
C LEU A 114 2.82 -7.68 17.94
N ALA A 115 2.68 -7.64 16.61
CA ALA A 115 3.75 -7.83 15.64
C ALA A 115 4.07 -6.52 14.91
N LEU A 116 4.87 -6.61 13.83
CA LEU A 116 5.25 -5.47 13.01
C LEU A 116 4.03 -4.62 12.56
N PRO A 117 2.89 -5.17 12.08
CA PRO A 117 1.76 -4.37 11.66
C PRO A 117 1.22 -3.43 12.75
N GLY A 118 0.96 -3.95 13.96
CA GLY A 118 0.44 -3.14 15.05
C GLY A 118 1.43 -2.12 15.59
N PHE A 119 2.70 -2.50 15.75
CA PHE A 119 3.72 -1.55 16.18
C PHE A 119 3.92 -0.44 15.15
N LEU A 120 3.94 -0.77 13.86
CA LEU A 120 4.09 0.20 12.79
C LEU A 120 2.89 1.15 12.73
N SER A 121 1.66 0.63 12.85
CA SER A 121 0.44 1.43 12.82
C SER A 121 0.39 2.47 13.95
N ARG A 122 0.73 2.05 15.17
CA ARG A 122 0.81 2.97 16.32
C ARG A 122 1.93 4.00 16.16
N ALA A 123 3.09 3.59 15.65
CA ALA A 123 4.23 4.49 15.47
C ALA A 123 3.95 5.52 14.37
N LEU A 124 3.31 5.13 13.26
CA LEU A 124 2.85 6.05 12.22
C LEU A 124 1.90 7.09 12.79
N SER A 125 0.81 6.65 13.42
CA SER A 125 -0.19 7.57 13.98
C SER A 125 0.41 8.52 15.03
N ALA A 126 1.33 8.04 15.86
CA ALA A 126 2.03 8.89 16.82
C ALA A 126 2.96 9.92 16.17
N ALA A 127 3.59 9.58 15.04
CA ALA A 127 4.52 10.46 14.34
C ALA A 127 3.81 11.48 13.44
N THR A 128 2.78 11.06 12.71
CA THR A 128 2.09 11.91 11.73
C THR A 128 0.90 12.66 12.32
N GLY A 129 0.39 12.22 13.48
CA GLY A 129 -0.87 12.73 14.06
C GLY A 129 -2.12 12.31 13.26
N ARG A 130 -1.95 11.47 12.24
CA ARG A 130 -3.01 10.91 11.40
C ARG A 130 -3.48 9.57 11.92
N GLY A 131 -4.54 9.03 11.33
CA GLY A 131 -4.86 7.61 11.51
C GLY A 131 -3.77 6.73 10.89
N SER A 132 -3.90 5.42 11.02
CA SER A 132 -3.08 4.52 10.22
C SER A 132 -3.84 3.23 9.95
N GLU A 133 -3.68 2.69 8.74
CA GLU A 133 -4.05 1.33 8.38
C GLU A 133 -2.80 0.61 7.88
N VAL A 134 -2.37 -0.42 8.60
CA VAL A 134 -1.24 -1.26 8.19
C VAL A 134 -1.77 -2.64 7.86
N ARG A 135 -1.72 -3.01 6.59
CA ARG A 135 -2.09 -4.34 6.10
C ARG A 135 -0.85 -5.17 5.82
N ALA A 136 -0.86 -6.44 6.19
CA ALA A 136 0.20 -7.38 5.85
C ALA A 136 -0.29 -8.46 4.89
N HIS A 137 0.34 -8.56 3.73
CA HIS A 137 0.20 -9.71 2.84
C HIS A 137 1.25 -10.76 3.22
N ILE A 138 0.79 -11.79 3.92
CA ILE A 138 1.67 -12.77 4.56
C ILE A 138 1.70 -14.05 3.75
N ASP A 139 2.87 -14.34 3.19
CA ASP A 139 3.19 -15.63 2.60
C ASP A 139 4.48 -16.14 3.25
N PRO A 140 4.39 -17.08 4.22
CA PRO A 140 5.55 -17.62 4.92
C PRO A 140 6.55 -18.34 3.99
N ASP A 141 6.10 -18.81 2.83
CA ASP A 141 6.89 -19.57 1.87
C ASP A 141 7.40 -18.70 0.71
N ILE A 142 7.09 -17.40 0.71
CA ILE A 142 7.57 -16.47 -0.31
C ILE A 142 9.11 -16.47 -0.34
N THR A 143 9.64 -16.48 -1.56
CA THR A 143 11.07 -16.39 -1.87
C THR A 143 11.26 -15.28 -2.89
N ILE A 144 12.49 -14.82 -3.10
CA ILE A 144 12.71 -13.76 -4.08
C ILE A 144 12.27 -14.16 -5.50
N ALA A 145 12.31 -15.45 -5.81
CA ALA A 145 11.88 -15.99 -7.11
C ALA A 145 10.34 -16.03 -7.27
N THR A 146 9.58 -16.04 -6.17
CA THR A 146 8.11 -16.07 -6.19
C THR A 146 7.48 -14.71 -5.87
N ALA A 147 8.26 -13.78 -5.31
CA ALA A 147 7.81 -12.47 -4.83
C ALA A 147 7.01 -11.67 -5.85
N GLN A 148 7.48 -11.61 -7.10
CA GLN A 148 6.81 -10.89 -8.18
C GLN A 148 5.36 -11.35 -8.40
N ARG A 149 5.11 -12.65 -8.33
CA ARG A 149 3.76 -13.22 -8.55
C ARG A 149 2.83 -12.91 -7.39
N ALA A 150 3.34 -12.90 -6.16
CA ALA A 150 2.56 -12.51 -4.99
C ALA A 150 2.13 -11.03 -5.09
N LEU A 151 2.99 -10.17 -5.63
CA LEU A 151 2.73 -8.74 -5.80
C LEU A 151 1.70 -8.41 -6.88
N SER A 152 1.69 -9.16 -7.99
CA SER A 152 0.76 -8.89 -9.10
C SER A 152 -0.72 -9.03 -8.73
N ALA A 153 -1.04 -9.61 -7.57
CA ALA A 153 -2.41 -9.73 -7.07
C ALA A 153 -2.85 -8.55 -6.19
N SER A 154 -1.96 -7.60 -5.89
CA SER A 154 -2.23 -6.49 -4.96
C SER A 154 -2.30 -5.15 -5.69
N ASP A 155 -3.30 -4.33 -5.39
CA ASP A 155 -3.39 -2.95 -5.86
C ASP A 155 -2.48 -2.04 -5.03
N LEU A 156 -1.18 -2.04 -5.36
CA LEU A 156 -0.15 -1.31 -4.62
C LEU A 156 -0.36 0.21 -4.67
N ALA A 157 -1.01 0.74 -5.71
CA ALA A 157 -1.26 2.17 -5.88
C ALA A 157 -2.28 2.74 -4.87
N SER A 158 -3.06 1.88 -4.21
CA SER A 158 -4.02 2.28 -3.17
C SER A 158 -3.40 2.57 -1.79
N TYR A 159 -2.08 2.35 -1.65
CA TYR A 159 -1.33 2.55 -0.41
C TYR A 159 -0.38 3.74 -0.51
N ASP A 160 -0.18 4.42 0.61
CA ASP A 160 0.73 5.56 0.73
C ASP A 160 2.20 5.12 0.84
N ALA A 161 2.45 3.87 1.26
CA ALA A 161 3.77 3.24 1.18
C ALA A 161 3.70 1.71 1.16
N VAL A 162 4.76 1.09 0.61
CA VAL A 162 4.93 -0.36 0.57
C VAL A 162 6.21 -0.78 1.29
N VAL A 163 6.10 -1.64 2.29
CA VAL A 163 7.22 -2.21 3.05
C VAL A 163 7.41 -3.69 2.66
N VAL A 164 8.54 -4.02 2.06
CA VAL A 164 8.84 -5.38 1.59
C VAL A 164 9.83 -6.06 2.54
N VAL A 165 9.40 -7.16 3.14
CA VAL A 165 10.18 -8.01 4.05
C VAL A 165 10.40 -9.37 3.40
N ILE A 166 11.57 -9.57 2.79
CA ILE A 166 11.89 -10.82 2.08
C ILE A 166 13.35 -11.23 2.25
N GLY A 167 13.65 -12.49 1.95
CA GLY A 167 15.02 -13.00 1.87
C GLY A 167 15.44 -13.89 3.03
N ALA A 168 14.66 -14.01 4.10
CA ALA A 168 14.99 -14.94 5.19
C ALA A 168 15.02 -16.40 4.69
N SER A 169 13.98 -16.80 3.94
CA SER A 169 13.91 -18.11 3.29
C SER A 169 15.04 -18.32 2.28
N ASP A 170 15.37 -17.30 1.49
CA ASP A 170 16.42 -17.36 0.47
C ASP A 170 17.83 -17.46 1.07
N ALA A 171 18.09 -16.74 2.17
CA ALA A 171 19.33 -16.83 2.92
C ALA A 171 19.50 -18.21 3.54
N PHE A 172 18.41 -18.79 4.07
CA PHE A 172 18.40 -20.15 4.59
C PHE A 172 18.67 -21.19 3.49
N GLN A 173 18.15 -20.97 2.29
CA GLN A 173 18.37 -21.84 1.12
C GLN A 173 19.72 -21.61 0.42
N LEU A 174 20.54 -20.67 0.91
CA LEU A 174 21.83 -20.32 0.34
C LEU A 174 21.75 -19.99 -1.16
N ILE A 175 20.74 -19.20 -1.56
CA ILE A 175 20.57 -18.77 -2.95
C ILE A 175 21.86 -18.13 -3.48
N SER A 176 22.19 -18.38 -4.75
CA SER A 176 23.38 -17.77 -5.35
C SER A 176 23.24 -16.24 -5.44
N PRO A 177 24.30 -15.46 -5.16
CA PRO A 177 24.27 -14.00 -5.22
C PRO A 177 23.80 -13.45 -6.57
N ARG A 178 24.17 -14.14 -7.67
CA ARG A 178 23.76 -13.78 -9.03
C ARG A 178 22.25 -13.96 -9.24
N ARG A 179 21.67 -15.08 -8.77
CA ARG A 179 20.21 -15.30 -8.84
C ARG A 179 19.46 -14.33 -7.95
N TRP A 180 19.98 -14.07 -6.75
CA TRP A 180 19.43 -13.04 -5.85
C TRP A 180 19.36 -11.68 -6.55
N ALA A 181 20.49 -11.19 -7.08
CA ALA A 181 20.54 -9.91 -7.80
C ALA A 181 19.57 -9.86 -8.99
N HIS A 182 19.51 -10.94 -9.77
CA HIS A 182 18.60 -11.03 -10.91
C HIS A 182 17.13 -10.92 -10.49
N HIS A 183 16.69 -11.72 -9.51
CA HIS A 183 15.30 -11.70 -9.05
C HIS A 183 14.94 -10.42 -8.29
N MET A 184 15.87 -9.83 -7.54
CA MET A 184 15.70 -8.50 -6.95
C MET A 184 15.45 -7.43 -8.02
N ALA A 185 16.21 -7.44 -9.11
CA ALA A 185 15.99 -6.50 -10.22
C ALA A 185 14.63 -6.71 -10.92
N VAL A 186 14.18 -7.96 -11.05
CA VAL A 186 12.84 -8.29 -11.56
C VAL A 186 11.76 -7.77 -10.61
N LEU A 187 11.93 -7.99 -9.31
CA LEU A 187 11.02 -7.52 -8.26
C LEU A 187 10.89 -6.00 -8.26
N PHE A 188 12.00 -5.27 -8.33
CA PHE A 188 12.01 -3.82 -8.29
C PHE A 188 11.27 -3.21 -9.47
N ARG A 189 11.48 -3.73 -10.69
CA ARG A 189 10.71 -3.28 -11.86
C ARG A 189 9.21 -3.49 -11.69
N ALA A 190 8.80 -4.63 -11.13
CA ALA A 190 7.38 -4.90 -10.89
C ALA A 190 6.79 -3.96 -9.83
N LEU A 191 7.53 -3.71 -8.74
CA LEU A 191 7.11 -2.77 -7.70
C LEU A 191 6.96 -1.35 -8.24
N GLU A 192 7.93 -0.84 -9.01
CA GLU A 192 7.87 0.50 -9.60
C GLU A 192 6.71 0.65 -10.60
N GLN A 193 6.39 -0.40 -11.34
CA GLN A 193 5.28 -0.39 -12.29
C GLN A 193 3.91 -0.39 -11.60
N SER A 194 3.80 -0.96 -10.41
CA SER A 194 2.53 -1.16 -9.73
C SER A 194 2.27 -0.20 -8.56
N ALA A 195 3.31 0.34 -7.91
CA ALA A 195 3.19 1.18 -6.72
C ALA A 195 2.83 2.65 -7.03
N GLY A 196 2.87 3.07 -8.30
CA GLY A 196 2.60 4.45 -8.68
C GLY A 196 3.59 5.43 -8.02
N ALA A 197 3.07 6.36 -7.23
CA ALA A 197 3.87 7.34 -6.48
C ALA A 197 4.30 6.85 -5.09
N ALA A 198 3.79 5.70 -4.63
CA ALA A 198 4.04 5.22 -3.28
C ALA A 198 5.52 4.82 -3.10
N PRO A 199 6.23 5.36 -2.09
CA PRO A 199 7.58 4.93 -1.76
C PRO A 199 7.60 3.46 -1.34
N ILE A 200 8.68 2.78 -1.73
CA ILE A 200 8.91 1.38 -1.43
C ILE A 200 10.11 1.28 -0.48
N LEU A 201 9.93 0.59 0.63
CA LEU A 201 10.97 0.34 1.62
C LEU A 201 11.30 -1.15 1.70
N ILE A 202 12.54 -1.51 1.33
CA ILE A 202 13.05 -2.87 1.44
C ILE A 202 13.71 -3.08 2.80
N VAL A 203 13.20 -4.04 3.56
CA VAL A 203 13.73 -4.41 4.87
C VAL A 203 14.77 -5.50 4.71
N GLY A 204 15.96 -5.26 5.27
CA GLY A 204 17.08 -6.19 5.24
C GLY A 204 16.79 -7.52 5.95
N ILE A 205 17.53 -8.53 5.55
CA ILE A 205 17.47 -9.87 6.14
C ILE A 205 18.17 -9.84 7.50
N PRO A 206 17.52 -10.27 8.60
CA PRO A 206 18.19 -10.38 9.89
C PRO A 206 19.31 -11.42 9.86
N PRO A 207 20.31 -11.34 10.75
CA PRO A 207 21.12 -12.50 11.09
C PRO A 207 20.18 -13.65 11.43
N ILE A 208 20.29 -14.79 10.73
CA ILE A 208 19.39 -15.91 10.95
C ILE A 208 19.61 -16.51 12.35
N SER A 209 20.80 -16.35 12.93
CA SER A 209 21.08 -16.66 14.33
C SER A 209 20.23 -15.86 15.33
N SER A 210 19.74 -14.67 14.96
CA SER A 210 18.88 -13.86 15.83
C SER A 210 17.45 -14.39 15.89
N ILE A 211 17.13 -15.44 15.13
CA ILE A 211 15.83 -16.09 15.14
C ILE A 211 15.96 -17.36 15.99
N PRO A 212 15.47 -17.37 17.25
CA PRO A 212 15.79 -18.44 18.19
C PRO A 212 15.27 -19.83 17.73
N PHE A 213 14.24 -19.86 16.88
CA PHE A 213 13.70 -21.07 16.25
C PHE A 213 14.75 -21.89 15.47
N PHE A 214 15.68 -21.22 14.77
CA PHE A 214 16.65 -21.89 13.91
C PHE A 214 17.89 -22.39 14.64
N ARG A 215 18.16 -21.90 15.88
CA ARG A 215 19.34 -22.27 16.68
C ARG A 215 20.65 -22.21 15.88
N ALA A 216 20.76 -21.24 14.97
CA ALA A 216 21.97 -21.07 14.18
C ALA A 216 23.06 -20.41 15.02
N HIS A 217 24.32 -20.77 14.75
CA HIS A 217 25.46 -20.18 15.46
C HIS A 217 25.64 -18.71 15.04
N PRO A 218 25.74 -17.77 16.00
CA PRO A 218 26.02 -16.37 15.70
C PRO A 218 27.28 -16.20 14.85
N GLY A 219 27.17 -15.45 13.76
CA GLY A 219 28.26 -15.21 12.82
C GLY A 219 28.60 -16.42 11.94
N GLY A 220 27.76 -17.46 11.96
CA GLY A 220 27.90 -18.66 11.13
C GLY A 220 27.74 -18.40 9.63
N ILE A 221 27.79 -19.47 8.83
CA ILE A 221 27.74 -19.35 7.36
C ILE A 221 26.48 -18.66 6.86
N ILE A 222 25.33 -18.93 7.49
CA ILE A 222 24.02 -18.39 7.10
C ILE A 222 23.95 -16.88 7.40
N ASP A 223 24.46 -16.43 8.56
CA ASP A 223 24.51 -14.99 8.88
C ASP A 223 25.42 -14.22 7.93
N ARG A 224 26.59 -14.79 7.59
CA ARG A 224 27.48 -14.21 6.58
C ARG A 224 26.80 -14.16 5.22
N TRP A 225 25.98 -15.16 4.89
CA TRP A 225 25.20 -15.19 3.67
C TRP A 225 24.13 -14.10 3.65
N ALA A 226 23.33 -13.98 4.72
CA ALA A 226 22.33 -12.91 4.87
C ALA A 226 22.98 -11.51 4.75
N LYS A 227 24.14 -11.30 5.40
CA LYS A 227 24.93 -10.07 5.25
C LYS A 227 25.35 -9.80 3.81
N HIS A 228 25.77 -10.83 3.08
CA HIS A 228 26.16 -10.70 1.68
C HIS A 228 24.97 -10.35 0.77
N LEU A 229 23.82 -11.02 0.96
CA LEU A 229 22.59 -10.70 0.23
C LEU A 229 22.12 -9.27 0.52
N ASN A 230 22.17 -8.83 1.80
CA ASN A 230 21.87 -7.45 2.19
C ASN A 230 22.78 -6.41 1.52
N SER A 231 24.07 -6.71 1.37
CA SER A 231 25.00 -5.81 0.66
C SER A 231 24.63 -5.64 -0.81
N ILE A 232 24.17 -6.70 -1.46
CA ILE A 232 23.70 -6.65 -2.85
C ILE A 232 22.39 -5.87 -2.92
N THR A 233 21.44 -6.17 -2.04
CA THR A 233 20.14 -5.47 -1.98
C THR A 233 20.32 -3.97 -1.80
N ARG A 234 21.19 -3.53 -0.87
CA ARG A 234 21.47 -2.11 -0.65
C ARG A 234 22.00 -1.43 -1.91
N LYS A 235 23.01 -2.02 -2.56
CA LYS A 235 23.57 -1.49 -3.82
C LYS A 235 22.54 -1.39 -4.94
N LEU A 236 21.59 -2.33 -4.98
CA LEU A 236 20.49 -2.26 -5.95
C LEU A 236 19.53 -1.12 -5.60
N CYS A 237 19.15 -0.93 -4.33
CA CYS A 237 18.30 0.20 -3.92
C CYS A 237 18.94 1.55 -4.27
N ASP A 238 20.26 1.70 -4.12
CA ASP A 238 20.99 2.94 -4.46
C ASP A 238 20.83 3.36 -5.95
N ALA A 239 20.45 2.43 -6.84
CA ALA A 239 20.22 2.70 -8.25
C ALA A 239 18.78 3.16 -8.57
N HIS A 240 17.88 3.18 -7.58
CA HIS A 240 16.47 3.49 -7.75
C HIS A 240 16.08 4.73 -6.94
N ARG A 241 15.16 5.54 -7.47
CA ARG A 241 14.71 6.78 -6.80
C ARG A 241 13.58 6.55 -5.80
N THR A 242 12.72 5.58 -6.05
CA THR A 242 11.49 5.31 -5.27
C THR A 242 11.66 4.14 -4.30
N ILE A 243 12.78 3.41 -4.37
CA ILE A 243 13.06 2.24 -3.55
C ILE A 243 14.19 2.53 -2.57
N SER A 244 13.90 2.47 -1.28
CA SER A 244 14.87 2.66 -0.20
C SER A 244 15.18 1.36 0.52
N TYR A 245 16.33 1.30 1.20
CA TYR A 245 16.76 0.15 1.99
C TYR A 245 16.88 0.51 3.46
N VAL A 246 16.37 -0.36 4.34
CA VAL A 246 16.60 -0.27 5.79
C VAL A 246 17.13 -1.60 6.33
N ALA A 247 18.12 -1.53 7.21
CA ALA A 247 18.56 -2.67 8.02
C ALA A 247 18.13 -2.43 9.46
N PRO A 248 17.03 -3.05 9.93
CA PRO A 248 16.56 -2.86 11.30
C PRO A 248 17.62 -3.19 12.34
N VAL A 249 17.59 -2.49 13.46
CA VAL A 249 18.31 -2.93 14.65
C VAL A 249 17.66 -4.21 15.13
N TRP A 250 18.38 -5.31 14.98
CA TRP A 250 17.96 -6.60 15.49
C TRP A 250 18.36 -6.66 16.95
N ALA A 251 17.40 -6.47 17.86
CA ALA A 251 17.62 -6.85 19.25
C ALA A 251 18.04 -8.32 19.26
N VAL A 252 19.30 -8.58 19.61
CA VAL A 252 19.73 -9.93 19.91
C VAL A 252 19.05 -10.24 21.23
N SER A 253 18.12 -11.19 21.22
CA SER A 253 17.64 -11.80 22.45
C SER A 253 18.88 -12.42 23.09
N ALA A 254 19.56 -11.67 23.97
CA ALA A 254 20.39 -12.26 24.98
C ALA A 254 19.44 -13.18 25.70
N ALA A 255 19.60 -14.48 25.49
CA ALA A 255 18.76 -15.51 26.06
C ALA A 255 18.45 -15.10 27.49
N ARG A 256 17.21 -14.70 27.75
CA ARG A 256 16.77 -14.48 29.12
C ARG A 256 16.81 -15.87 29.75
N ASP A 257 17.84 -16.10 30.54
CA ASP A 257 17.87 -17.19 31.51
C ASP A 257 16.84 -16.87 32.61
N ASP A 258 15.55 -16.87 32.27
CA ASP A 258 14.48 -16.66 33.24
C ASP A 258 14.06 -18.02 33.83
N ILE A 259 14.48 -18.21 35.10
CA ILE A 259 13.96 -19.00 36.24
C ILE A 259 13.61 -20.50 36.05
N ASP A 260 13.38 -21.00 34.83
CA ASP A 260 12.88 -22.37 34.60
C ASP A 260 13.65 -23.15 33.50
N GLY A 261 14.84 -22.65 33.10
CA GLY A 261 15.72 -23.33 32.13
C GLY A 261 15.15 -23.49 30.71
N ARG A 262 14.01 -22.85 30.42
CA ARG A 262 13.41 -22.80 29.08
C ARG A 262 13.78 -21.48 28.42
N THR A 263 14.90 -21.46 27.69
CA THR A 263 15.24 -20.35 26.77
C THR A 263 14.04 -20.06 25.87
N ASP A 264 13.48 -18.86 25.95
CA ASP A 264 12.32 -18.47 25.16
C ASP A 264 12.70 -18.55 23.66
N ARG A 265 11.99 -19.39 22.91
CA ARG A 265 12.38 -19.78 21.53
C ARG A 265 11.82 -18.82 20.48
N TYR A 266 11.25 -17.69 20.89
CA TYR A 266 10.35 -16.88 20.09
C TYR A 266 10.70 -15.40 20.18
N ARG A 267 10.29 -14.62 19.17
CA ARG A 267 10.43 -13.16 19.23
C ARG A 267 9.43 -12.60 20.24
N SER A 268 9.90 -11.67 21.07
CA SER A 268 9.02 -10.92 21.97
C SER A 268 8.43 -9.69 21.27
N PRO A 269 7.31 -9.13 21.77
CA PRO A 269 6.79 -7.83 21.31
C PRO A 269 7.84 -6.70 21.35
N GLU A 270 8.80 -6.75 22.28
CA GLU A 270 9.87 -5.76 22.36
C GLU A 270 10.81 -5.80 21.15
N GLU A 271 11.08 -6.99 20.60
CA GLU A 271 11.89 -7.13 19.40
C GLU A 271 11.18 -6.56 18.17
N TYR A 272 9.86 -6.71 18.07
CA TYR A 272 9.06 -6.05 17.03
C TYR A 272 9.06 -4.54 17.21
N ARG A 273 8.94 -4.04 18.44
CA ARG A 273 9.04 -2.60 18.73
C ARG A 273 10.38 -2.02 18.28
N SER A 274 11.49 -2.70 18.62
CA SER A 274 12.84 -2.25 18.25
C SER A 274 13.04 -2.26 16.74
N ALA A 275 12.60 -3.31 16.03
CA ALA A 275 12.69 -3.35 14.57
C ALA A 275 11.82 -2.26 13.92
N THR A 276 10.64 -2.00 14.49
CA THR A 276 9.71 -0.96 14.01
C THR A 276 10.33 0.43 14.11
N ALA A 277 11.03 0.75 15.20
CA ALA A 277 11.67 2.05 15.35
C ALA A 277 12.62 2.37 14.18
N THR A 278 13.48 1.42 13.80
CA THR A 278 14.38 1.63 12.65
C THR A 278 13.64 1.68 11.31
N ILE A 279 12.58 0.88 11.15
CA ILE A 279 11.73 0.95 9.94
C ILE A 279 11.06 2.32 9.84
N MET A 280 10.56 2.86 10.95
CA MET A 280 9.94 4.17 11.00
C MET A 280 10.91 5.31 10.68
N ASP A 281 12.13 5.26 11.20
CA ASP A 281 13.17 6.26 10.89
C ASP A 281 13.45 6.36 9.38
N ALA A 282 13.33 5.23 8.66
CA ALA A 282 13.50 5.19 7.21
C ALA A 282 12.20 5.48 6.45
N LEU A 283 11.05 5.08 6.97
CA LEU A 283 9.75 5.19 6.30
C LEU A 283 9.15 6.59 6.37
N LEU A 284 9.23 7.23 7.54
CA LEU A 284 8.54 8.50 7.80
C LEU A 284 8.97 9.62 6.82
N PRO A 285 10.27 9.85 6.56
CA PRO A 285 10.68 10.89 5.60
C PRO A 285 10.18 10.62 4.18
N LEU A 286 10.07 9.34 3.79
CA LEU A 286 9.57 8.93 2.47
C LEU A 286 8.07 9.22 2.36
N LEU A 287 7.30 8.87 3.39
CA LEU A 287 5.87 9.14 3.48
C LEU A 287 5.58 10.65 3.46
N GLU A 288 6.32 11.43 4.22
CA GLU A 288 6.18 12.90 4.25
C GLU A 288 6.49 13.51 2.89
N THR A 289 7.56 13.05 2.22
CA THR A 289 7.93 13.53 0.88
C THR A 289 6.86 13.18 -0.14
N ALA A 290 6.34 11.95 -0.12
CA ALA A 290 5.29 11.50 -1.02
C ALA A 290 3.97 12.26 -0.77
N THR A 291 3.60 12.46 0.50
CA THR A 291 2.43 13.23 0.91
C THR A 291 2.56 14.69 0.47
N ALA A 292 3.73 15.31 0.68
CA ALA A 292 4.00 16.68 0.27
C ALA A 292 3.98 16.83 -1.26
N LEU A 293 4.50 15.85 -2.00
CA LEU A 293 4.44 15.84 -3.45
C LEU A 293 3.00 15.68 -3.94
N ALA A 294 2.20 14.81 -3.34
CA ALA A 294 0.77 14.67 -3.64
C ALA A 294 0.02 15.98 -3.37
N HIS A 295 0.23 16.61 -2.21
CA HIS A 295 -0.33 17.93 -1.91
C HIS A 295 0.18 19.02 -2.84
N HIS A 296 1.44 18.96 -3.29
CA HIS A 296 1.99 19.94 -4.22
C HIS A 296 1.43 19.74 -5.63
N ILE A 297 1.25 18.50 -6.07
CA ILE A 297 0.55 18.18 -7.31
C ILE A 297 -0.90 18.61 -7.20
N ASP A 298 -1.58 18.38 -6.08
CA ASP A 298 -2.97 18.80 -5.88
C ASP A 298 -3.13 20.32 -5.79
N SER A 299 -2.16 21.03 -5.18
CA SER A 299 -2.16 22.49 -5.08
C SER A 299 -1.66 23.20 -6.34
N ALA A 300 -0.72 22.61 -7.09
CA ALA A 300 -0.31 23.06 -8.42
C ALA A 300 -1.34 22.70 -9.50
N SER A 301 -2.06 21.59 -9.31
CA SER A 301 -3.31 21.25 -9.99
C SER A 301 -4.50 21.97 -9.35
N GLY A 302 -4.26 22.96 -8.48
CA GLY A 302 -5.22 23.97 -8.03
C GLY A 302 -5.75 24.86 -9.16
N SER A 303 -5.76 24.39 -10.40
CA SER A 303 -6.90 24.66 -11.25
C SER A 303 -8.11 24.02 -10.57
N ALA A 304 -9.11 24.82 -10.20
CA ALA A 304 -10.44 24.28 -9.93
C ALA A 304 -10.73 23.17 -10.94
N GLN A 305 -11.01 21.96 -10.44
CA GLN A 305 -11.40 20.82 -11.26
C GLN A 305 -12.35 21.31 -12.36
N SER A 306 -12.03 21.01 -13.63
CA SER A 306 -12.82 21.53 -14.74
C SER A 306 -14.28 21.12 -14.57
N ASN A 307 -15.19 22.11 -14.64
CA ASN A 307 -16.63 21.85 -14.66
C ASN A 307 -16.99 20.84 -15.76
N GLU A 308 -16.31 20.88 -16.91
CA GLU A 308 -16.52 19.93 -18.00
C GLU A 308 -16.16 18.49 -17.61
N ALA A 309 -15.04 18.29 -16.91
CA ALA A 309 -14.63 16.96 -16.43
C ALA A 309 -15.64 16.41 -15.41
N ARG A 310 -16.10 17.25 -14.48
CA ARG A 310 -17.14 16.90 -13.50
C ARG A 310 -18.45 16.53 -14.18
N MET A 311 -18.90 17.33 -15.15
CA MET A 311 -20.12 17.05 -15.90
C MET A 311 -20.01 15.75 -16.71
N ALA A 312 -18.85 15.48 -17.31
CA ALA A 312 -18.61 14.23 -18.02
C ALA A 312 -18.64 13.01 -17.07
N ALA A 313 -18.08 13.13 -15.86
CA ALA A 313 -18.13 12.07 -14.85
C ALA A 313 -19.55 11.80 -14.35
N LEU A 314 -20.32 12.85 -14.06
CA LEU A 314 -21.73 12.73 -13.69
C LEU A 314 -22.57 12.08 -14.81
N GLY A 315 -22.30 12.45 -16.07
CA GLY A 315 -22.93 11.85 -17.24
C GLY A 315 -22.64 10.35 -17.37
N ARG A 316 -21.42 9.90 -17.05
CA ARG A 316 -21.06 8.46 -17.05
C ARG A 316 -21.77 7.66 -15.95
N LEU A 317 -22.07 8.29 -14.82
CA LEU A 317 -22.67 7.63 -13.67
C LEU A 317 -24.20 7.54 -13.77
N GLU A 318 -24.84 8.33 -14.64
CA GLU A 318 -26.31 8.40 -14.81
C GLU A 318 -27.07 8.53 -13.49
N ILE A 319 -26.46 9.19 -12.49
CA ILE A 319 -26.96 9.24 -11.11
C ILE A 319 -27.83 10.48 -10.83
N LEU A 320 -27.70 11.55 -11.64
CA LEU A 320 -28.50 12.77 -11.51
C LEU A 320 -29.98 12.52 -11.84
N ASP A 321 -30.88 13.24 -11.16
CA ASP A 321 -32.34 13.18 -11.38
C ASP A 321 -32.98 11.79 -11.27
N THR A 322 -32.30 10.86 -10.61
CA THR A 322 -32.81 9.51 -10.36
C THR A 322 -33.57 9.42 -9.02
N PRO A 323 -34.44 8.41 -8.82
CA PRO A 323 -35.13 8.20 -7.55
C PRO A 323 -34.16 8.04 -6.36
N THR A 324 -34.68 8.27 -5.15
CA THR A 324 -33.94 7.98 -3.91
C THR A 324 -33.65 6.50 -3.77
N GLU A 325 -32.50 6.17 -3.21
CA GLU A 325 -32.09 4.80 -2.97
C GLU A 325 -31.82 4.59 -1.48
N VAL A 326 -32.38 3.52 -0.92
CA VAL A 326 -32.33 3.20 0.52
C VAL A 326 -30.90 3.13 1.04
N ARG A 327 -29.95 2.68 0.21
CA ARG A 327 -28.52 2.62 0.55
C ARG A 327 -27.93 4.00 0.89
N PHE A 328 -28.24 5.02 0.11
CA PHE A 328 -27.75 6.38 0.36
C PHE A 328 -28.51 7.05 1.51
N ASP A 329 -29.80 6.79 1.65
CA ASP A 329 -30.59 7.28 2.79
C ASP A 329 -30.06 6.71 4.13
N TYR A 330 -29.57 5.46 4.12
CA TYR A 330 -28.93 4.85 5.28
C TYR A 330 -27.64 5.58 5.67
N ILE A 331 -26.78 5.85 4.69
CA ILE A 331 -25.52 6.59 4.91
C ILE A 331 -25.79 8.00 5.44
N VAL A 332 -26.69 8.75 4.81
CA VAL A 332 -27.05 10.12 5.23
C VAL A 332 -27.61 10.14 6.66
N ARG A 333 -28.42 9.14 7.03
CA ARG A 333 -28.92 8.99 8.40
C ARG A 333 -27.80 8.75 9.41
N MET A 334 -26.81 7.91 9.07
CA MET A 334 -25.66 7.65 9.95
C MET A 334 -24.89 8.93 10.26
N VAL A 335 -24.56 9.73 9.23
CA VAL A 335 -23.84 11.00 9.43
C VAL A 335 -24.66 11.96 10.30
N ARG A 336 -25.96 12.12 9.97
CA ARG A 336 -26.86 12.99 10.74
C ARG A 336 -26.89 12.61 12.22
N THR A 337 -26.99 11.32 12.53
CA THR A 337 -27.01 10.82 13.92
C THR A 337 -25.67 11.03 14.61
N MET A 338 -24.54 10.72 13.95
CA MET A 338 -23.20 10.85 14.53
C MET A 338 -22.85 12.32 14.84
N PHE A 339 -23.28 13.24 13.99
CA PHE A 339 -23.11 14.66 14.27
C PHE A 339 -24.23 15.21 15.15
N GLY A 340 -25.39 14.58 15.23
CA GLY A 340 -26.56 15.12 15.92
C GLY A 340 -27.04 16.45 15.32
N THR A 341 -26.93 16.61 13.99
CA THR A 341 -27.40 17.81 13.27
C THR A 341 -28.85 17.69 12.87
N GLU A 342 -29.49 18.84 12.64
CA GLU A 342 -30.84 18.88 12.08
C GLU A 342 -30.89 18.23 10.68
N SER A 343 -29.87 18.48 9.85
CA SER A 343 -29.83 18.05 8.46
C SER A 343 -28.54 17.36 8.03
N ALA A 344 -28.66 16.50 7.02
CA ALA A 344 -27.56 15.85 6.31
C ALA A 344 -27.96 15.54 4.86
N ALA A 345 -26.99 15.50 3.95
CA ALA A 345 -27.24 15.20 2.55
C ALA A 345 -26.04 14.53 1.87
N PHE A 346 -26.33 13.62 0.94
CA PHE A 346 -25.42 13.25 -0.16
C PHE A 346 -25.85 14.05 -1.38
N THR A 347 -24.95 14.92 -1.84
CA THR A 347 -25.19 15.91 -2.89
C THR A 347 -24.29 15.66 -4.08
N LEU A 348 -24.78 16.02 -5.26
CA LEU A 348 -24.08 16.05 -6.53
C LEU A 348 -24.10 17.48 -7.04
N ILE A 349 -22.98 17.94 -7.59
CA ILE A 349 -22.84 19.29 -8.11
C ILE A 349 -23.02 19.22 -9.62
N ASP A 350 -24.08 19.83 -10.15
CA ASP A 350 -24.42 19.91 -11.58
C ASP A 350 -23.84 21.21 -12.18
N ALA A 351 -24.28 21.62 -13.36
CA ALA A 351 -23.82 22.83 -14.03
C ALA A 351 -24.23 24.13 -13.29
N ASP A 352 -25.49 24.22 -12.86
CA ASP A 352 -26.11 25.42 -12.29
C ASP A 352 -26.75 25.19 -10.91
N ARG A 353 -26.74 23.94 -10.43
CA ARG A 353 -27.41 23.52 -9.19
C ARG A 353 -26.59 22.54 -8.38
N GLN A 354 -26.89 22.48 -7.09
CA GLN A 354 -26.60 21.32 -6.25
C GLN A 354 -27.86 20.47 -6.17
N TRP A 355 -27.76 19.19 -6.52
CA TRP A 355 -28.87 18.23 -6.44
C TRP A 355 -28.58 17.16 -5.39
N SER A 356 -29.57 16.81 -4.56
CA SER A 356 -29.41 15.90 -3.43
C SER A 356 -29.92 14.51 -3.77
N LYS A 357 -28.99 13.55 -3.90
CA LYS A 357 -29.31 12.13 -4.13
C LYS A 357 -29.99 11.49 -2.93
N ALA A 358 -29.60 11.92 -1.73
CA ALA A 358 -30.25 11.58 -0.47
C ALA A 358 -30.17 12.79 0.47
N VAL A 359 -31.25 13.09 1.19
CA VAL A 359 -31.32 14.23 2.10
C VAL A 359 -32.28 13.95 3.25
N LEU A 360 -31.89 14.36 4.46
CA LEU A 360 -32.71 14.30 5.67
C LEU A 360 -32.65 15.64 6.40
N GLY A 361 -33.76 16.05 7.01
CA GLY A 361 -33.86 17.30 7.78
C GLY A 361 -34.34 18.51 6.99
N THR A 362 -34.43 18.41 5.65
CA THR A 362 -35.01 19.43 4.77
C THR A 362 -35.81 18.79 3.64
N SER A 363 -36.79 19.52 3.10
CA SER A 363 -37.53 19.16 1.89
C SER A 363 -36.87 19.67 0.60
N GLN A 364 -35.89 20.57 0.70
CA GLN A 364 -35.15 21.07 -0.44
C GLN A 364 -34.20 19.99 -0.96
N ARG A 365 -34.49 19.47 -2.16
CA ARG A 365 -33.62 18.51 -2.86
C ARG A 365 -32.64 19.17 -3.80
N GLU A 366 -32.94 20.39 -4.20
CA GLU A 366 -32.13 21.15 -5.14
C GLU A 366 -32.02 22.59 -4.67
N ILE A 367 -30.83 23.18 -4.82
CA ILE A 367 -30.57 24.59 -4.59
C ILE A 367 -29.67 25.15 -5.71
N PRO A 368 -29.77 26.45 -6.02
CA PRO A 368 -28.81 27.12 -6.91
C PRO A 368 -27.38 26.93 -6.43
N LEU A 369 -26.43 26.80 -7.38
CA LEU A 369 -25.04 26.54 -7.06
C LEU A 369 -24.40 27.63 -6.18
N GLU A 370 -24.79 28.89 -6.36
CA GLU A 370 -24.36 30.03 -5.54
C GLU A 370 -24.77 29.92 -4.06
N HIS A 371 -25.72 29.06 -3.72
CA HIS A 371 -26.16 28.78 -2.36
C HIS A 371 -25.49 27.52 -1.76
N SER A 372 -24.61 26.86 -2.51
CA SER A 372 -24.06 25.55 -2.17
C SER A 372 -22.74 25.63 -1.40
N PHE A 373 -22.75 25.18 -0.14
CA PHE A 373 -21.51 24.87 0.57
C PHE A 373 -20.78 23.67 -0.05
N CYS A 374 -21.51 22.69 -0.59
CA CYS A 374 -20.91 21.53 -1.24
C CYS A 374 -20.09 21.90 -2.49
N ALA A 375 -20.47 22.97 -3.20
CA ALA A 375 -19.70 23.52 -4.30
C ALA A 375 -18.34 24.07 -3.85
N LEU A 376 -18.23 24.55 -2.61
CA LEU A 376 -16.95 24.89 -1.99
C LEU A 376 -16.20 23.64 -1.53
N THR A 377 -16.91 22.65 -0.96
CA THR A 377 -16.32 21.38 -0.50
C THR A 377 -15.59 20.64 -1.62
N ILE A 378 -16.15 20.58 -2.83
CA ILE A 378 -15.52 19.86 -3.96
C ILE A 378 -14.31 20.58 -4.56
N GLN A 379 -13.93 21.76 -4.06
CA GLN A 379 -12.75 22.47 -4.56
C GLN A 379 -11.45 21.86 -4.04
N SER A 380 -11.51 21.04 -2.99
CA SER A 380 -10.38 20.38 -2.34
C SER A 380 -10.68 18.89 -2.10
N PRO A 381 -9.68 18.00 -2.03
CA PRO A 381 -9.88 16.61 -1.58
C PRO A 381 -10.06 16.48 -0.06
N THR A 382 -9.94 17.57 0.70
CA THR A 382 -10.00 17.60 2.17
C THR A 382 -11.40 17.96 2.68
N PRO A 383 -11.75 17.66 3.96
CA PRO A 383 -13.02 18.10 4.53
C PRO A 383 -13.13 19.63 4.56
N PHE A 384 -14.33 20.14 4.35
CA PHE A 384 -14.66 21.56 4.47
C PHE A 384 -15.60 21.76 5.67
N VAL A 385 -15.13 22.53 6.66
CA VAL A 385 -15.84 22.77 7.93
C VAL A 385 -16.02 24.26 8.16
N VAL A 386 -17.24 24.65 8.53
CA VAL A 386 -17.63 25.99 8.95
C VAL A 386 -18.37 25.86 10.29
N LEU A 387 -17.77 26.38 11.35
CA LEU A 387 -18.33 26.28 12.71
C LEU A 387 -19.47 27.28 12.95
N ASP A 388 -19.32 28.51 12.44
CA ASP A 388 -20.35 29.54 12.40
C ASP A 388 -20.14 30.43 11.16
N ALA A 389 -21.01 30.29 10.15
CA ALA A 389 -20.94 31.03 8.90
C ALA A 389 -21.02 32.56 9.07
N ARG A 390 -21.51 33.06 10.20
CA ARG A 390 -21.56 34.51 10.49
C ARG A 390 -20.21 35.10 10.88
N HIS A 391 -19.30 34.25 11.34
CA HIS A 391 -17.98 34.63 11.86
C HIS A 391 -16.85 34.04 11.01
N ASP A 392 -17.18 33.49 9.86
CA ASP A 392 -16.21 32.92 8.93
C ASP A 392 -15.77 34.01 7.93
N GLU A 393 -14.47 34.21 7.79
CA GLU A 393 -13.91 35.23 6.88
C GLU A 393 -13.95 34.79 5.42
N ARG A 394 -14.17 33.50 5.14
CA ARG A 394 -14.24 32.97 3.77
C ARG A 394 -15.50 33.49 3.07
N PRO A 395 -15.48 33.67 1.74
CA PRO A 395 -16.67 34.03 0.99
C PRO A 395 -17.65 32.84 0.95
N LEU A 396 -18.57 32.80 1.92
CA LEU A 396 -19.56 31.75 2.06
C LEU A 396 -20.88 32.08 1.37
N PRO A 397 -21.67 31.07 0.97
CA PRO A 397 -23.00 31.27 0.42
C PRO A 397 -23.95 32.01 1.38
N ALA A 398 -24.71 32.97 0.85
CA ALA A 398 -25.71 33.72 1.62
C ALA A 398 -26.94 32.84 1.91
N THR A 399 -26.96 32.17 3.07
CA THR A 399 -28.03 31.25 3.47
C THR A 399 -28.32 31.31 4.98
N ASP A 400 -29.36 30.60 5.43
CA ASP A 400 -29.67 30.42 6.85
C ASP A 400 -28.83 29.36 7.57
N VAL A 401 -27.93 28.69 6.84
CA VAL A 401 -26.99 27.74 7.44
C VAL A 401 -25.99 28.49 8.32
N ARG A 402 -25.73 27.97 9.52
CA ARG A 402 -24.71 28.50 10.45
C ARG A 402 -23.59 27.50 10.63
N PHE A 403 -23.90 26.23 10.77
CA PHE A 403 -22.89 25.17 10.84
C PHE A 403 -22.90 24.34 9.57
N TYR A 404 -21.72 24.00 9.04
CA TYR A 404 -21.53 23.07 7.94
C TYR A 404 -20.30 22.19 8.15
N ALA A 405 -20.40 20.92 7.82
CA ALA A 405 -19.24 20.05 7.64
C ALA A 405 -19.50 19.09 6.46
N GLY A 406 -18.57 19.06 5.50
CA GLY A 406 -18.68 18.26 4.29
C GLY A 406 -17.38 17.55 3.94
N TYR A 407 -17.48 16.40 3.27
CA TYR A 407 -16.35 15.69 2.67
C TYR A 407 -16.67 15.42 1.18
N PRO A 408 -15.74 15.65 0.25
CA PRO A 408 -15.97 15.43 -1.18
C PRO A 408 -16.24 13.96 -1.50
N VAL A 409 -17.08 13.72 -2.50
CA VAL A 409 -17.33 12.40 -3.08
C VAL A 409 -16.80 12.39 -4.51
N GLU A 410 -15.97 11.41 -4.81
CA GLU A 410 -15.28 11.25 -6.10
C GLU A 410 -15.90 10.13 -6.94
N ALA A 411 -15.95 10.35 -8.25
CA ALA A 411 -16.20 9.30 -9.22
C ALA A 411 -15.01 8.33 -9.32
N PRO A 412 -15.15 7.15 -9.96
CA PRO A 412 -14.08 6.15 -10.05
C PRO A 412 -12.76 6.65 -10.69
N ASP A 413 -12.83 7.72 -11.47
CA ASP A 413 -11.65 8.36 -12.09
C ASP A 413 -11.01 9.47 -11.23
N GLY A 414 -11.43 9.60 -9.96
CA GLY A 414 -10.96 10.64 -9.03
C GLY A 414 -11.65 11.99 -9.20
N THR A 415 -12.60 12.13 -10.13
CA THR A 415 -13.33 13.38 -10.33
C THR A 415 -14.27 13.63 -9.15
N ARG A 416 -14.01 14.66 -8.33
CA ARG A 416 -14.96 15.15 -7.31
C ARG A 416 -16.29 15.56 -7.97
N ILE A 417 -17.38 14.88 -7.64
CA ILE A 417 -18.70 15.07 -8.26
C ILE A 417 -19.73 15.65 -7.29
N GLY A 418 -19.43 15.63 -5.99
CA GLY A 418 -20.42 15.88 -4.96
C GLY A 418 -19.83 15.89 -3.56
N ALA A 419 -20.68 15.90 -2.54
CA ALA A 419 -20.26 15.82 -1.15
C ALA A 419 -21.27 15.09 -0.28
N ILE A 420 -20.77 14.41 0.75
CA ILE A 420 -21.54 14.01 1.91
C ILE A 420 -21.36 15.07 2.98
N CYS A 421 -22.45 15.64 3.49
CA CYS A 421 -22.38 16.77 4.41
C CYS A 421 -23.48 16.76 5.47
N VAL A 422 -23.20 17.49 6.54
CA VAL A 422 -24.16 17.90 7.57
C VAL A 422 -24.22 19.41 7.67
N PHE A 423 -25.39 19.93 8.02
CA PHE A 423 -25.60 21.35 8.19
C PHE A 423 -26.70 21.64 9.19
N ASP A 424 -26.64 22.82 9.79
CA ASP A 424 -27.54 23.24 10.87
C ASP A 424 -27.76 24.76 10.86
N SER A 425 -28.93 25.17 11.34
CA SER A 425 -29.29 26.58 11.55
C SER A 425 -28.62 27.18 12.79
N ARG A 426 -28.02 26.34 13.64
CA ARG A 426 -27.26 26.75 14.83
C ARG A 426 -25.76 26.52 14.65
N PRO A 427 -24.91 27.45 15.12
CA PRO A 427 -23.46 27.24 15.09
C PRO A 427 -23.04 26.13 16.03
N ARG A 428 -21.81 25.64 15.87
CA ARG A 428 -21.21 24.65 16.75
C ARG A 428 -19.85 25.11 17.28
N SER A 429 -19.54 24.69 18.50
CA SER A 429 -18.27 25.04 19.15
C SER A 429 -17.08 24.27 18.58
N SER A 430 -17.29 23.03 18.13
CA SER A 430 -16.25 22.19 17.55
C SER A 430 -16.82 21.07 16.69
N VAL A 431 -15.96 20.51 15.84
CA VAL A 431 -16.13 19.21 15.19
C VAL A 431 -14.94 18.35 15.58
N THR A 432 -15.18 17.12 16.02
CA THR A 432 -14.11 16.23 16.46
C THR A 432 -13.45 15.51 15.29
N THR A 433 -12.20 15.10 15.50
CA THR A 433 -11.45 14.23 14.57
C THR A 433 -12.23 12.97 14.20
N ALA A 434 -12.88 12.32 15.18
CA ALA A 434 -13.69 11.12 14.94
C ALA A 434 -14.90 11.38 14.02
N GLN A 435 -15.54 12.55 14.15
CA GLN A 435 -16.66 12.95 13.29
C GLN A 435 -16.23 13.17 11.84
N LEU A 436 -15.08 13.81 11.62
CA LEU A 436 -14.52 13.99 10.28
C LEU A 436 -14.06 12.68 9.65
N SER A 437 -13.45 11.76 10.43
CA SER A 437 -13.04 10.44 9.93
C SER A 437 -14.26 9.66 9.50
N PHE A 438 -15.33 9.70 10.29
CA PHE A 438 -16.59 9.05 9.98
C PHE A 438 -17.22 9.61 8.69
N LEU A 439 -17.20 10.93 8.52
CA LEU A 439 -17.71 11.58 7.30
C LEU A 439 -16.96 11.10 6.05
N ARG A 440 -15.63 10.96 6.15
CA ARG A 440 -14.78 10.44 5.07
C ARG A 440 -15.03 8.96 4.77
N GLU A 441 -15.10 8.10 5.79
CA GLU A 441 -15.39 6.68 5.57
C GLU A 441 -16.74 6.46 4.89
N LEU A 442 -17.72 7.31 5.20
CA LEU A 442 -19.01 7.29 4.53
C LEU A 442 -18.95 7.87 3.12
N ALA A 443 -18.11 8.87 2.85
CA ALA A 443 -17.80 9.29 1.48
C ALA A 443 -17.22 8.12 0.68
N PHE A 444 -16.21 7.42 1.19
CA PHE A 444 -15.64 6.24 0.55
C PHE A 444 -16.64 5.11 0.37
N SER A 445 -17.58 4.94 1.31
CA SER A 445 -18.68 4.00 1.13
C SER A 445 -19.59 4.37 -0.02
N ILE A 446 -19.93 5.66 -0.18
CA ILE A 446 -20.69 6.14 -1.34
C ILE A 446 -19.91 5.89 -2.63
N GLN A 447 -18.61 6.19 -2.65
CA GLN A 447 -17.75 5.99 -3.83
C GLN A 447 -17.71 4.54 -4.29
N ARG A 448 -17.66 3.57 -3.37
CA ARG A 448 -17.73 2.13 -3.70
C ARG A 448 -19.09 1.70 -4.25
N GLU A 449 -20.17 2.38 -3.88
CA GLU A 449 -21.54 2.06 -4.30
C GLU A 449 -21.89 2.64 -5.68
N ILE A 450 -21.17 3.67 -6.10
CA ILE A 450 -21.33 4.33 -7.42
C ILE A 450 -20.30 3.86 -8.45
N ALA A 451 -19.25 3.17 -8.03
CA ALA A 451 -18.29 2.47 -8.90
C ALA A 451 -18.90 1.18 -9.44
#